data_AF-A0A2E1F7G4-F1
#
_entry.id   AF-A0A2E1F7G4-F1
#
_cell.length_a   1.000
_cell.length_b   1.000
_cell.length_c   1.000
_cell.angle_alpha   90.00
_cell.angle_beta   90.00
_cell.angle_gamma   90.00
#
_symmetry.space_group_name_H-M   'P 1'
#
loop_
_entity.id
_entity.type
_entity.pdbx_description
1 polymer ?
#
loop_
_entity_poly.entity_id
_entity_poly.type
_entity_poly.pdbx_seq_one_letter_code
_entity_poly.pdbx_strand_id
1 'polypeptide(L)'
;MKQVLLIIITIVTSFGILAEKSVLFLEENNGILSAEEAFDLSFLKKDGNIIAIWNIKEDCYLYQSSISVKHNDNEIGFKKLEGNVLDHEDEFFGKTKIIKNSYKISFKYMPEKKGTKIYYQGCSEKGFCYPVQSFNIY
;
A
#
# COMPACT_ATOMS: atom_id res chain seq x y z
N MET A 1 27.05 59.48 49.71
CA MET A 1 27.91 58.28 49.82
C MET A 1 27.33 57.20 48.92
N LYS A 2 28.14 56.73 47.96
CA LYS A 2 28.22 55.39 47.33
C LYS A 2 26.99 54.48 47.55
N GLN A 3 26.34 53.91 46.53
CA GLN A 3 26.96 52.92 45.65
C GLN A 3 26.33 52.86 44.24
N VAL A 4 27.22 52.60 43.29
CA VAL A 4 27.01 52.20 41.90
C VAL A 4 26.69 50.71 41.86
N LEU A 5 25.75 50.22 41.02
CA LEU A 5 25.94 48.95 40.32
C LEU A 5 24.97 48.65 39.14
N LEU A 6 25.57 48.45 37.95
CA LEU A 6 25.32 47.47 36.85
C LEU A 6 23.90 47.35 36.26
N ILE A 7 23.64 47.87 35.05
CA ILE A 7 23.79 47.25 33.70
C ILE A 7 23.05 45.91 33.54
N ILE A 8 22.08 45.86 32.62
CA ILE A 8 21.92 44.83 31.57
C ILE A 8 21.02 45.43 30.46
N ILE A 9 21.58 45.56 29.26
CA ILE A 9 20.88 45.92 28.03
C ILE A 9 20.31 44.62 27.44
N THR A 10 18.99 44.46 27.45
CA THR A 10 18.31 43.36 26.77
C THR A 10 18.07 43.72 25.31
N ILE A 11 18.96 43.22 24.44
CA ILE A 11 18.78 43.22 22.98
C ILE A 11 17.75 42.14 22.64
N VAL A 12 16.53 42.55 22.26
CA VAL A 12 15.51 41.65 21.72
C VAL A 12 15.70 41.60 20.19
N THR A 13 16.45 40.62 19.70
CA THR A 13 16.51 40.31 18.27
C THR A 13 15.33 39.41 17.91
N SER A 14 14.35 39.96 17.18
CA SER A 14 13.32 39.17 16.48
C SER A 14 13.99 38.31 15.41
N PHE A 15 14.08 37.00 15.68
CA PHE A 15 14.38 36.00 14.65
C PHE A 15 13.08 35.68 13.89
N GLY A 16 13.13 35.81 12.57
CA GLY A 16 12.03 35.50 11.66
C GLY A 16 11.73 34.00 11.62
N ILE A 17 10.44 33.66 11.55
CA ILE A 17 9.97 32.29 11.35
C ILE A 17 9.94 32.02 9.85
N LEU A 18 10.89 31.26 9.34
CA LEU A 18 10.78 30.59 8.06
C LEU A 18 9.93 29.33 8.27
N ALA A 19 8.73 29.31 7.70
CA ALA A 19 7.88 28.13 7.69
C ALA A 19 8.43 27.13 6.67
N GLU A 20 9.29 26.21 7.11
CA GLU A 20 9.64 25.02 6.35
C GLU A 20 8.46 24.05 6.39
N LYS A 21 7.73 23.95 5.28
CA LYS A 21 6.71 22.94 5.07
C LYS A 21 7.36 21.60 4.69
N SER A 22 8.11 21.02 5.63
CA SER A 22 8.57 19.63 5.56
C SER A 22 7.80 18.82 6.59
N VAL A 23 6.59 18.39 6.22
CA VAL A 23 5.84 17.41 7.01
C VAL A 23 6.50 16.05 6.80
N LEU A 24 7.33 15.70 7.77
CA LEU A 24 7.44 14.39 8.41
C LEU A 24 7.12 13.17 7.52
N PHE A 25 8.16 12.56 6.96
CA PHE A 25 8.27 11.10 6.96
C PHE A 25 9.03 10.73 8.24
N LEU A 26 8.32 10.57 9.36
CA LEU A 26 8.84 9.82 10.50
C LEU A 26 8.64 8.34 10.18
N GLU A 27 9.70 7.68 9.71
CA GLU A 27 9.83 6.23 9.84
C GLU A 27 10.12 5.88 11.30
N GLU A 28 9.10 5.92 12.14
CA GLU A 28 9.06 5.05 13.31
C GLU A 28 8.49 3.71 12.84
N ASN A 29 9.26 2.63 12.93
CA ASN A 29 8.79 1.26 12.70
C ASN A 29 7.79 0.85 13.81
N ASN A 30 6.58 1.41 13.77
CA ASN A 30 5.51 1.24 14.75
C ASN A 30 4.63 0.01 14.48
N GLY A 31 5.20 -1.14 14.08
CA GLY A 31 4.43 -2.36 13.85
C GLY A 31 3.41 -2.27 12.69
N ILE A 32 3.58 -1.28 11.82
CA ILE A 32 2.88 -1.17 10.54
C ILE A 32 3.66 -2.01 9.53
N LEU A 33 3.01 -3.02 8.96
CA LEU A 33 3.59 -3.86 7.91
C LEU A 33 3.74 -3.06 6.62
N SER A 34 4.73 -3.39 5.80
CA SER A 34 4.75 -2.95 4.41
C SER A 34 3.61 -3.62 3.61
N ALA A 35 3.24 -3.05 2.46
CA ALA A 35 2.23 -3.65 1.60
C ALA A 35 2.68 -5.05 1.09
N GLU A 36 3.98 -5.25 0.87
CA GLU A 36 4.53 -6.55 0.47
C GLU A 36 4.34 -7.58 1.58
N GLU A 37 4.62 -7.23 2.84
CA GLU A 37 4.42 -8.13 3.98
C GLU A 37 2.95 -8.39 4.31
N ALA A 38 2.08 -7.39 4.07
CA ALA A 38 0.65 -7.47 4.34
C ALA A 38 -0.09 -8.41 3.36
N PHE A 39 0.34 -8.46 2.11
CA PHE A 39 -0.38 -9.13 1.03
C PHE A 39 0.38 -10.28 0.36
N ASP A 40 1.70 -10.41 0.60
CA ASP A 40 2.61 -11.47 0.15
C ASP A 40 2.16 -12.13 -1.16
N LEU A 41 2.37 -11.39 -2.26
CA LEU A 41 2.03 -11.83 -3.61
C LEU A 41 3.20 -12.59 -4.23
N SER A 42 2.94 -13.84 -4.58
CA SER A 42 3.85 -14.69 -5.33
C SER A 42 3.20 -15.26 -6.59
N PHE A 43 4.00 -15.79 -7.51
CA PHE A 43 3.49 -16.44 -8.70
C PHE A 43 4.33 -17.62 -9.15
N LEU A 44 3.71 -18.52 -9.92
CA LEU A 44 4.37 -19.62 -10.61
C LEU A 44 3.83 -19.80 -12.02
N LYS A 45 4.67 -20.33 -12.91
CA LYS A 45 4.31 -20.69 -14.28
C LYS A 45 3.91 -22.16 -14.31
N LYS A 46 2.70 -22.47 -14.77
CA LYS A 46 2.18 -23.85 -14.87
C LYS A 46 1.25 -23.98 -16.08
N ASP A 47 1.49 -25.00 -16.90
CA ASP A 47 0.63 -25.36 -18.05
C ASP A 47 0.29 -24.18 -18.98
N GLY A 48 1.28 -23.33 -19.29
CA GLY A 48 1.10 -22.15 -20.14
C GLY A 48 0.35 -20.98 -19.48
N ASN A 49 0.11 -21.05 -18.17
CA ASN A 49 -0.56 -20.02 -17.38
C ASN A 49 0.35 -19.51 -16.25
N ILE A 50 0.03 -18.32 -15.77
CA ILE A 50 0.45 -17.84 -14.47
C ILE A 50 -0.59 -18.25 -13.44
N ILE A 51 -0.11 -18.67 -12.28
CA ILE A 51 -0.90 -18.79 -11.06
C ILE A 51 -0.32 -17.79 -10.06
N ALA A 52 -1.11 -16.78 -9.71
CA ALA A 52 -0.75 -15.76 -8.72
C ALA A 52 -1.49 -16.04 -7.41
N ILE A 53 -0.77 -15.94 -6.30
CA ILE A 53 -1.22 -16.31 -4.96
C ILE A 53 -0.90 -15.16 -4.01
N TRP A 54 -1.92 -14.67 -3.34
CA TRP A 54 -1.78 -13.76 -2.20
C TRP A 54 -1.91 -14.54 -0.90
N ASN A 55 -0.99 -14.31 0.03
CA ASN A 55 -1.15 -14.66 1.44
C ASN A 55 -1.39 -13.37 2.24
N ILE A 56 -2.64 -13.14 2.62
CA ILE A 56 -3.08 -11.89 3.23
C ILE A 56 -3.03 -12.03 4.76
N LYS A 57 -2.36 -11.10 5.43
CA LYS A 57 -2.30 -11.05 6.90
C LYS A 57 -3.69 -10.91 7.51
N GLU A 58 -3.87 -11.46 8.70
CA GLU A 58 -5.17 -11.57 9.39
C GLU A 58 -5.85 -10.21 9.60
N ASP A 59 -5.07 -9.17 9.89
CA ASP A 59 -5.52 -7.79 10.09
C ASP A 59 -5.54 -6.97 8.80
N CYS A 60 -5.54 -7.62 7.63
CA CYS A 60 -5.50 -6.99 6.32
C CYS A 60 -6.52 -7.63 5.35
N TYR A 61 -6.93 -6.87 4.35
CA TYR A 61 -7.79 -7.35 3.27
C TYR A 61 -7.52 -6.63 1.96
N LEU A 62 -7.83 -7.28 0.84
CA LEU A 62 -7.78 -6.69 -0.51
C LEU A 62 -9.18 -6.32 -0.98
N TYR A 63 -9.33 -5.23 -1.73
CA TYR A 63 -10.57 -4.97 -2.46
C TYR A 63 -10.62 -5.83 -3.72
N GLN A 64 -11.67 -6.63 -3.88
CA GLN A 64 -11.81 -7.53 -5.02
C GLN A 64 -11.81 -6.76 -6.35
N SER A 65 -12.47 -5.59 -6.39
CA SER A 65 -12.55 -4.74 -7.58
C SER A 65 -11.23 -4.08 -7.97
N SER A 66 -10.24 -4.04 -7.07
CA SER A 66 -8.92 -3.46 -7.35
C SER A 66 -8.00 -4.42 -8.10
N ILE A 67 -8.30 -5.72 -8.08
CA ILE A 67 -7.45 -6.73 -8.70
C ILE A 67 -7.63 -6.67 -10.21
N SER A 68 -6.56 -6.28 -10.91
CA SER A 68 -6.51 -6.27 -12.37
C SER A 68 -5.19 -6.83 -12.87
N VAL A 69 -5.23 -7.44 -14.05
CA VAL A 69 -4.03 -7.93 -14.74
C VAL A 69 -3.94 -7.19 -16.06
N LYS A 70 -2.81 -6.57 -16.34
CA LYS A 70 -2.58 -5.85 -17.61
C LYS A 70 -1.39 -6.45 -18.33
N HIS A 71 -1.47 -6.57 -19.65
CA HIS A 71 -0.37 -6.89 -20.54
C HIS A 71 -0.18 -5.76 -21.55
N ASN A 72 0.98 -5.09 -21.52
CA ASN A 72 1.25 -3.91 -22.35
C ASN A 72 0.13 -2.86 -22.21
N ASP A 73 -0.24 -2.55 -20.96
CA ASP A 73 -1.31 -1.63 -20.55
C ASP A 73 -2.75 -2.02 -20.92
N ASN A 74 -2.94 -3.08 -21.70
CA ASN A 74 -4.25 -3.66 -21.98
C ASN A 74 -4.67 -4.59 -20.85
N GLU A 75 -5.87 -4.40 -20.30
CA GLU A 75 -6.41 -5.30 -19.30
C GLU A 75 -6.72 -6.67 -19.92
N ILE A 76 -6.30 -7.73 -19.23
CA ILE A 76 -6.55 -9.12 -19.60
C ILE A 76 -7.34 -9.82 -18.50
N GLY A 77 -8.22 -10.74 -18.90
CA GLY A 77 -9.01 -11.50 -17.96
C GLY A 77 -8.17 -12.51 -17.16
N PHE A 78 -8.61 -12.76 -15.93
CA PHE A 78 -8.12 -13.85 -15.08
C PHE A 78 -9.30 -14.68 -14.57
N LYS A 79 -9.01 -15.88 -14.07
CA LYS A 79 -9.97 -16.78 -13.42
C LYS A 79 -9.65 -16.85 -11.93
N LYS A 80 -10.64 -16.68 -11.07
CA LYS A 80 -10.52 -17.04 -9.65
C LYS A 80 -10.41 -18.56 -9.53
N LEU A 81 -9.36 -19.05 -8.88
CA LEU A 81 -9.20 -20.46 -8.53
C LEU A 81 -9.66 -20.71 -7.09
N GLU A 82 -9.17 -19.88 -6.15
CA GLU A 82 -9.49 -19.95 -4.73
C GLU A 82 -9.60 -18.53 -4.17
N GLY A 83 -10.35 -18.36 -3.08
CA GLY A 83 -10.43 -17.06 -2.43
C GLY A 83 -11.60 -16.92 -1.47
N ASN A 84 -11.34 -16.38 -0.29
CA ASN A 84 -12.36 -16.01 0.69
C ASN A 84 -12.87 -14.59 0.40
N VAL A 85 -13.93 -14.50 -0.41
CA VAL A 85 -14.55 -13.24 -0.81
C VAL A 85 -15.74 -12.96 0.09
N LEU A 86 -15.78 -11.80 0.71
CA LEU A 86 -16.83 -11.38 1.65
C LEU A 86 -17.43 -10.05 1.21
N ASP A 87 -18.73 -9.86 1.47
CA ASP A 87 -19.34 -8.53 1.39
C ASP A 87 -18.78 -7.64 2.51
N HIS A 88 -18.57 -6.37 2.21
CA HIS A 88 -18.04 -5.38 3.13
C HIS A 88 -18.68 -4.02 2.88
N GLU A 89 -18.74 -3.19 3.91
CA GLU A 89 -19.19 -1.80 3.82
C GLU A 89 -18.26 -0.95 4.67
N ASP A 90 -17.59 0.02 4.04
CA ASP A 90 -16.67 0.93 4.70
C ASP A 90 -16.89 2.40 4.26
N GLU A 91 -16.23 3.33 4.92
CA GLU A 91 -16.34 4.77 4.64
C GLU A 91 -15.61 5.20 3.36
N PHE A 92 -14.74 4.35 2.80
CA PHE A 92 -13.90 4.67 1.65
C PHE A 92 -14.59 4.34 0.32
N PHE A 93 -15.25 3.18 0.25
CA PHE A 93 -15.85 2.63 -0.96
C PHE A 93 -17.32 2.22 -0.76
N GLY A 94 -17.87 2.36 0.45
CA GLY A 94 -19.23 1.92 0.74
C GLY A 94 -19.36 0.40 0.57
N LYS A 95 -20.46 -0.05 -0.03
CA LYS A 95 -20.72 -1.46 -0.28
C LYS A 95 -19.78 -2.03 -1.34
N THR A 96 -18.95 -2.97 -0.93
CA THR A 96 -17.88 -3.56 -1.75
C THR A 96 -17.70 -5.04 -1.41
N LYS A 97 -16.75 -5.69 -2.09
CA LYS A 97 -16.31 -7.05 -1.78
C LYS A 97 -14.82 -7.03 -1.43
N ILE A 98 -14.48 -7.66 -0.31
CA ILE A 98 -13.10 -7.80 0.14
C ILE A 98 -12.64 -9.25 0.07
N ILE A 99 -11.33 -9.44 0.09
CA ILE A 99 -10.69 -10.74 0.13
C ILE A 99 -9.82 -10.82 1.38
N LYS A 100 -9.99 -11.88 2.17
CA LYS A 100 -9.19 -12.17 3.37
C LYS A 100 -8.42 -13.48 3.24
N ASN A 101 -7.39 -13.65 4.07
CA ASN A 101 -6.57 -14.85 4.22
C ASN A 101 -5.75 -15.24 2.97
N SER A 102 -6.41 -15.66 1.90
CA SER A 102 -5.74 -16.04 0.65
C SER A 102 -6.61 -15.80 -0.57
N TYR A 103 -5.94 -15.47 -1.67
CA TYR A 103 -6.55 -15.36 -2.99
C TYR A 103 -5.67 -16.02 -4.03
N LYS A 104 -6.27 -16.77 -4.95
CA LYS A 104 -5.54 -17.42 -6.04
C LYS A 104 -6.25 -17.16 -7.35
N ILE A 105 -5.52 -16.63 -8.33
CA ILE A 105 -6.01 -16.44 -9.69
C ILE A 105 -5.11 -17.13 -10.71
N SER A 106 -5.67 -17.37 -11.89
CA SER A 106 -4.91 -17.80 -13.05
C SER A 106 -5.22 -16.98 -14.29
N PHE A 107 -4.19 -16.68 -15.07
CA PHE A 107 -4.30 -16.01 -16.36
C PHE A 107 -3.23 -16.53 -17.32
N LYS A 108 -3.45 -16.31 -18.61
CA LYS A 108 -2.57 -16.82 -19.67
C LYS A 108 -1.19 -16.20 -19.57
N TYR A 109 -0.13 -17.02 -19.64
CA TYR A 109 1.23 -16.50 -19.73
C TYR A 109 1.49 -15.95 -21.13
N MET A 110 2.05 -14.74 -21.21
CA MET A 110 2.39 -14.07 -22.46
C MET A 110 3.91 -13.90 -22.49
N PRO A 111 4.63 -14.65 -23.35
CA PRO A 111 6.09 -14.77 -23.30
C PRO A 111 6.85 -13.55 -23.85
N GLU A 112 6.17 -12.56 -24.42
CA GLU A 112 6.82 -11.35 -24.91
C GLU A 112 7.44 -10.55 -23.76
N LYS A 113 8.71 -10.17 -23.93
CA LYS A 113 9.57 -9.59 -22.88
C LYS A 113 8.95 -8.31 -22.32
N LYS A 114 8.37 -8.45 -21.13
CA LYS A 114 7.93 -7.38 -20.22
C LYS A 114 6.67 -6.68 -20.69
N GLY A 115 5.63 -6.78 -19.85
CA GLY A 115 4.35 -6.13 -20.11
C GLY A 115 3.27 -6.54 -19.14
N THR A 116 3.39 -7.75 -18.56
CA THR A 116 2.37 -8.25 -17.64
C THR A 116 2.58 -7.75 -16.22
N LYS A 117 1.59 -7.01 -15.71
CA LYS A 117 1.53 -6.50 -14.34
C LYS A 117 0.22 -6.92 -13.69
N ILE A 118 0.29 -7.23 -12.41
CA ILE A 118 -0.88 -7.38 -11.54
C ILE A 118 -0.98 -6.12 -10.69
N TYR A 119 -2.15 -5.52 -10.63
CA TYR A 119 -2.46 -4.41 -9.73
C TYR A 119 -3.44 -4.88 -8.66
N TYR A 120 -3.30 -4.34 -7.46
CA TYR A 120 -4.17 -4.63 -6.33
C TYR A 120 -4.05 -3.53 -5.28
N GLN A 121 -5.07 -3.40 -4.45
CA GLN A 121 -5.08 -2.50 -3.31
C GLN A 121 -5.80 -3.16 -2.13
N GLY A 122 -5.37 -2.82 -0.93
CA GLY A 122 -5.98 -3.30 0.29
C GLY A 122 -5.79 -2.34 1.45
N CYS A 123 -6.41 -2.67 2.56
CA CYS A 123 -6.34 -1.90 3.79
C CYS A 123 -6.03 -2.81 4.99
N SER A 124 -5.56 -2.19 6.05
CA SER A 124 -5.48 -2.80 7.37
C SER A 124 -6.76 -2.49 8.15
N GLU A 125 -7.21 -3.45 8.95
CA GLU A 125 -8.28 -3.25 9.93
C GLU A 125 -7.91 -2.21 11.00
N LYS A 126 -6.63 -1.82 11.09
CA LYS A 126 -6.16 -0.70 11.92
C LYS A 126 -6.57 0.67 11.39
N GLY A 127 -7.33 0.74 10.30
CA GLY A 127 -7.98 1.96 9.81
C GLY A 127 -7.18 2.75 8.78
N PHE A 128 -6.24 2.11 8.07
CA PHE A 128 -5.50 2.76 6.99
C PHE A 128 -5.42 1.86 5.75
N CYS A 129 -5.34 2.49 4.57
CA CYS A 129 -5.25 1.80 3.29
C CYS A 129 -3.87 1.97 2.67
N TYR A 130 -3.37 0.89 2.07
CA TYR A 130 -2.15 0.95 1.28
C TYR A 130 -2.45 1.60 -0.08
N PRO A 131 -1.48 2.32 -0.67
CA PRO A 131 -1.59 2.75 -2.06
C PRO A 131 -1.78 1.57 -3.01
N VAL A 132 -2.22 1.83 -4.24
CA VAL A 132 -2.28 0.80 -5.28
C VAL A 132 -0.90 0.21 -5.50
N GLN A 133 -0.81 -1.11 -5.43
CA GLN A 133 0.40 -1.88 -5.66
C GLN A 133 0.45 -2.37 -7.11
N SER A 134 1.66 -2.53 -7.64
CA SER A 134 1.90 -3.13 -8.95
C SER A 134 2.98 -4.20 -8.85
N PHE A 135 2.69 -5.40 -9.33
CA PHE A 135 3.60 -6.54 -9.31
C PHE A 135 3.90 -6.99 -10.74
N ASN A 136 5.18 -7.04 -11.09
CA ASN A 136 5.62 -7.41 -12.44
C ASN A 136 5.76 -8.92 -12.57
N ILE A 137 5.25 -9.49 -13.66
CA ILE A 137 5.48 -10.89 -14.02
C ILE A 137 6.68 -10.96 -14.98
N TYR A 138 7.74 -11.64 -14.55
CA TYR A 138 8.97 -11.88 -15.32
C TYR A 138 8.98 -13.24 -16.00
#